data_AF-A0A8X6J2R5-F1
#
_entry.id   AF-A0A8X6J2R5-F1
#
_cell.length_a   1.000
_cell.length_b   1.000
_cell.length_c   1.000
_cell.angle_alpha   90.00
_cell.angle_beta   90.00
_cell.angle_gamma   90.00
#
_symmetry.space_group_name_H-M   'P 1'
#
loop_
_entity.id
_entity.type
_entity.pdbx_description
1 polymer ?
#
loop_
_entity_poly.entity_id
_entity_poly.type
_entity_poly.pdbx_seq_one_letter_code
_entity_poly.pdbx_strand_id
1 'polypeptide(L)'
;MLDHNFAIAELSRKLANIIRIGLVKEVDYEKAKVRVKIGEFLTDWLPWITSKAGKDRDWSPPDIDEQVMVFSPLGELSLGVVLGGIYQERYPAPENKKEINSIKIQDGTRLLYDKEKHHLEIEVVDKITLKAGESSIEMTKKGIKLKAKRIDLN
;
A
#
# COMPACT_ATOMS: atom_id res chain seq x y z
N MET A 1 -6.96 -43.55 -19.10
CA MET A 1 -6.04 -43.41 -17.94
C MET A 1 -5.09 -42.23 -18.11
N LEU A 2 -4.47 -42.02 -19.28
CA LEU A 2 -3.62 -40.85 -19.56
C LEU A 2 -4.37 -39.50 -19.41
N ASP A 3 -5.61 -39.40 -19.89
CA ASP A 3 -6.39 -38.15 -19.82
C ASP A 3 -6.77 -37.72 -18.39
N HIS A 4 -7.01 -38.70 -17.50
CA HIS A 4 -7.31 -38.44 -16.09
C HIS A 4 -6.08 -37.89 -15.36
N ASN A 5 -4.90 -38.47 -15.63
CA ASN A 5 -3.65 -38.00 -15.03
C ASN A 5 -3.29 -36.59 -15.51
N PHE A 6 -3.51 -36.30 -16.79
CA PHE A 6 -3.32 -34.95 -17.33
C PHE A 6 -4.28 -33.94 -16.68
N ALA A 7 -5.57 -34.26 -16.57
CA ALA A 7 -6.56 -33.38 -15.94
C ALA A 7 -6.23 -33.09 -14.46
N ILE A 8 -5.78 -34.11 -13.71
CA ILE A 8 -5.36 -33.94 -12.32
C ILE A 8 -4.11 -33.04 -12.22
N ALA A 9 -3.11 -33.26 -13.08
CA ALA A 9 -1.90 -32.43 -13.09
C ALA A 9 -2.21 -30.95 -13.41
N GLU A 10 -3.06 -30.70 -14.40
CA GLU A 10 -3.49 -29.33 -14.75
C GLU A 10 -4.30 -28.69 -13.62
N LEU A 11 -5.20 -29.43 -12.98
CA LEU A 11 -5.95 -28.96 -11.83
C LEU A 11 -5.01 -28.62 -10.67
N SER A 12 -4.03 -29.48 -10.37
CA SER A 12 -3.02 -29.21 -9.34
C SER A 12 -2.20 -27.96 -9.66
N ARG A 13 -1.80 -27.77 -10.92
CA ARG A 13 -1.09 -26.56 -11.37
C ARG A 13 -1.93 -25.30 -11.19
N LYS A 14 -3.19 -25.32 -11.63
CA LYS A 14 -4.14 -24.20 -11.48
C LYS A 14 -4.38 -23.90 -10.01
N LEU A 15 -4.66 -24.91 -9.19
CA LEU A 15 -4.88 -24.78 -7.75
C LEU A 15 -3.68 -24.13 -7.06
N ALA A 16 -2.47 -24.59 -7.37
CA ALA A 16 -1.24 -24.02 -6.81
C ALA A 16 -1.06 -22.54 -7.20
N ASN A 17 -1.57 -22.11 -8.36
CA ASN A 17 -1.44 -20.74 -8.84
C ASN A 17 -2.50 -19.77 -8.33
N ILE A 18 -3.58 -20.25 -7.69
CA ILE A 18 -4.67 -19.38 -7.21
C ILE A 18 -4.15 -18.30 -6.26
N ILE A 19 -3.25 -18.67 -5.35
CA ILE A 19 -2.62 -17.75 -4.40
C ILE A 19 -1.11 -17.99 -4.39
N ARG A 20 -0.34 -16.95 -4.65
CA ARG A 20 1.12 -16.97 -4.59
C ARG A 20 1.64 -15.82 -3.73
N ILE A 21 2.83 -15.98 -3.17
CA ILE A 21 3.56 -14.91 -2.50
C ILE A 21 4.78 -14.59 -3.35
N GLY A 22 5.12 -13.31 -3.47
CA GLY A 22 6.28 -12.87 -4.23
C GLY A 22 6.76 -11.49 -3.80
N LEU A 23 7.74 -10.97 -4.52
CA LEU A 23 8.31 -9.64 -4.31
C LEU A 23 8.04 -8.75 -5.52
N VAL A 24 7.60 -7.52 -5.31
CA VAL A 24 7.49 -6.53 -6.37
C VAL A 24 8.89 -6.23 -6.92
N LYS A 25 9.05 -6.24 -8.25
CA LYS A 25 10.32 -5.92 -8.92
C LYS A 25 10.25 -4.74 -9.86
N GLU A 26 9.07 -4.48 -10.42
CA GLU A 26 8.82 -3.35 -11.31
C GLU A 26 7.47 -2.74 -10.98
N VAL A 27 7.37 -1.40 -11.07
CA VAL A 27 6.14 -0.64 -10.81
C VAL A 27 5.91 0.32 -11.97
N ASP A 28 4.70 0.28 -12.54
CA ASP A 28 4.19 1.22 -13.54
C ASP A 28 3.13 2.09 -12.84
N TYR A 29 3.55 3.27 -12.40
CA TYR A 29 2.69 4.23 -11.70
C TYR A 29 1.63 4.86 -12.62
N GLU A 30 1.88 4.93 -13.93
CA GLU A 30 0.92 5.51 -14.88
C GLU A 30 -0.29 4.60 -15.08
N LYS A 31 -0.06 3.27 -15.11
CA LYS A 31 -1.10 2.27 -15.34
C LYS A 31 -1.60 1.59 -14.08
N ALA A 32 -1.06 1.96 -12.92
CA ALA A 32 -1.33 1.31 -11.65
C ALA A 32 -1.09 -0.22 -11.69
N LYS A 33 0.07 -0.64 -12.21
CA LYS A 33 0.46 -2.05 -12.30
C LYS A 33 1.84 -2.34 -11.71
N VAL A 34 2.04 -3.58 -11.29
CA VAL A 34 3.32 -4.10 -10.81
C VAL A 34 3.67 -5.41 -11.51
N ARG A 35 4.95 -5.76 -11.51
CA ARG A 35 5.42 -7.13 -11.81
C ARG A 35 6.03 -7.75 -10.56
N VAL A 36 5.62 -8.98 -10.29
CA VAL A 36 5.96 -9.69 -9.05
C VAL A 36 6.84 -10.88 -9.39
N LYS A 37 7.98 -11.01 -8.71
CA LYS A 37 8.83 -12.20 -8.77
C LYS A 37 8.27 -13.27 -7.81
N ILE A 38 7.90 -14.42 -8.35
CA ILE A 38 7.40 -15.60 -7.64
C ILE A 38 8.37 -16.77 -7.93
N GLY A 39 9.21 -17.14 -6.96
CA GLY A 39 10.33 -18.06 -7.23
C GLY A 39 11.24 -17.49 -8.33
N GLU A 40 11.50 -18.24 -9.38
CA GLU A 40 12.28 -17.78 -10.55
C GLU A 40 11.44 -17.11 -11.65
N PHE A 41 10.12 -17.05 -11.48
CA PHE A 41 9.20 -16.47 -12.47
C PHE A 41 8.92 -15.00 -12.17
N LEU A 42 8.88 -14.15 -13.20
CA LEU A 42 8.41 -12.77 -13.12
C LEU A 42 7.08 -12.65 -13.86
N THR A 43 6.04 -12.14 -13.19
CA THR A 43 4.71 -11.97 -13.80
C THR A 43 4.73 -10.98 -14.96
N ASP A 44 3.65 -10.99 -15.76
CA ASP A 44 3.28 -9.83 -16.56
C ASP A 44 2.81 -8.67 -15.64
N TRP A 45 2.44 -7.54 -16.20
CA TRP A 45 1.91 -6.39 -15.50
C TRP A 45 0.52 -6.66 -14.92
N LEU A 46 0.46 -6.78 -13.60
CA LEU A 46 -0.77 -7.01 -12.84
C LEU A 46 -1.19 -5.75 -12.09
N PRO A 47 -2.49 -5.39 -12.07
CA PRO A 47 -2.96 -4.30 -11.22
C PRO A 47 -2.81 -4.68 -9.74
N TRP A 48 -2.56 -3.69 -8.89
CA TRP A 48 -2.60 -3.88 -7.44
C TRP A 48 -3.95 -3.48 -6.84
N ILE A 49 -4.25 -4.08 -5.69
CA ILE A 49 -5.42 -3.81 -4.86
C ILE A 49 -5.08 -2.62 -3.95
N THR A 50 -6.04 -1.72 -3.83
CA THR A 50 -6.00 -0.53 -2.98
C THR A 50 -7.21 -0.54 -2.04
N SER A 51 -7.25 0.31 -1.00
CA SER A 51 -8.35 0.24 -0.02
C SER A 51 -9.72 0.62 -0.60
N LYS A 52 -9.75 1.45 -1.65
CA LYS A 52 -10.97 1.92 -2.32
C LYS A 52 -10.67 2.35 -3.77
N ALA A 53 -11.37 1.77 -4.74
CA ALA A 53 -11.19 2.09 -6.17
C ALA A 53 -12.52 2.44 -6.88
N GLY A 54 -13.39 3.21 -6.22
CA GLY A 54 -14.72 3.59 -6.72
C GLY A 54 -14.82 5.06 -7.12
N LYS A 55 -15.97 5.69 -6.83
CA LYS A 55 -16.13 7.15 -7.00
C LYS A 55 -15.09 7.91 -6.20
N ASP A 56 -14.95 7.56 -4.92
CA ASP A 56 -13.75 7.89 -4.14
C ASP A 56 -12.72 6.79 -4.35
N ARG A 57 -11.46 7.21 -4.40
CA ARG A 57 -10.32 6.35 -4.70
C ARG A 57 -9.11 6.75 -3.88
N ASP A 58 -8.36 5.76 -3.39
CA ASP A 58 -7.09 6.00 -2.69
C ASP A 58 -5.89 5.67 -3.58
N TRP A 59 -4.73 6.18 -3.18
CA TRP A 59 -3.47 5.99 -3.88
C TRP A 59 -2.34 5.75 -2.87
N SER A 60 -1.88 4.52 -2.81
CA SER A 60 -0.70 4.09 -2.04
C SER A 60 -0.04 2.96 -2.83
N PRO A 61 0.88 3.26 -3.76
CA PRO A 61 1.47 2.24 -4.61
C PRO A 61 2.39 1.32 -3.79
N PRO A 62 2.53 0.04 -4.17
CA PRO A 62 3.53 -0.84 -3.59
C PRO A 62 4.96 -0.37 -3.89
N ASP A 63 5.90 -0.71 -3.00
CA ASP A 63 7.32 -0.44 -3.18
C ASP A 63 8.04 -1.59 -3.90
N ILE A 64 9.12 -1.27 -4.60
CA ILE A 64 10.05 -2.30 -5.10
C ILE A 64 10.61 -3.07 -3.91
N ASP A 65 10.70 -4.40 -4.05
CA ASP A 65 11.09 -5.36 -3.01
C ASP A 65 10.09 -5.53 -1.87
N GLU A 66 8.87 -4.97 -1.96
CA GLU A 66 7.78 -5.29 -1.04
C GLU A 66 7.25 -6.72 -1.28
N GLN A 67 7.05 -7.47 -0.21
CA GLN A 67 6.42 -8.79 -0.24
C GLN A 67 4.91 -8.67 -0.33
N VAL A 68 4.35 -9.35 -1.33
CA VAL A 68 2.95 -9.23 -1.74
C VAL A 68 2.33 -10.59 -2.00
N MET A 69 1.00 -10.62 -1.93
CA MET A 69 0.18 -11.74 -2.36
C MET A 69 -0.32 -11.51 -3.78
N VAL A 70 -0.28 -12.54 -4.62
CA VAL A 70 -0.85 -12.54 -5.98
C VAL A 70 -2.03 -13.50 -5.99
N PHE A 71 -3.20 -12.99 -6.35
CA PHE A 71 -4.41 -13.77 -6.54
C PHE A 71 -4.66 -13.97 -8.03
N SER A 72 -4.77 -15.22 -8.46
CA SER A 72 -4.93 -15.58 -9.88
C SER A 72 -6.27 -16.30 -10.08
N PRO A 73 -7.32 -15.60 -10.55
CA PRO A 73 -8.59 -16.23 -10.87
C PRO A 73 -8.39 -17.42 -11.82
N LEU A 74 -9.05 -18.55 -11.52
CA LEU A 74 -8.96 -19.79 -12.32
C LEU A 74 -7.55 -20.40 -12.41
N GLY A 75 -6.62 -19.96 -11.54
CA GLY A 75 -5.22 -20.34 -11.57
C GLY A 75 -4.42 -19.71 -12.71
N GLU A 76 -4.97 -18.68 -13.38
CA GLU A 76 -4.33 -17.98 -14.50
C GLU A 76 -3.65 -16.70 -14.03
N LEU A 77 -2.32 -16.73 -13.97
CA LEU A 77 -1.50 -15.60 -13.49
C LEU A 77 -1.66 -14.34 -14.33
N SER A 78 -2.01 -14.45 -15.62
CA SER A 78 -2.26 -13.31 -16.51
C SER A 78 -3.50 -12.51 -16.12
N LEU A 79 -4.43 -13.10 -15.36
CA LEU A 79 -5.61 -12.44 -14.80
C LEU A 79 -5.38 -11.96 -13.37
N GLY A 80 -4.12 -12.02 -12.90
CA GLY A 80 -3.79 -11.83 -11.51
C GLY A 80 -4.01 -10.40 -11.00
N VAL A 81 -4.24 -10.29 -9.70
CA VAL A 81 -4.26 -9.03 -8.95
C VAL A 81 -3.33 -9.14 -7.75
N VAL A 82 -2.72 -8.03 -7.35
CA VAL A 82 -1.67 -8.01 -6.32
C VAL A 82 -2.14 -7.29 -5.07
N LEU A 83 -2.03 -7.91 -3.89
CA LEU A 83 -2.29 -7.28 -2.60
C LEU A 83 -0.97 -7.14 -1.83
N GLY A 84 -0.59 -5.90 -1.52
CA GLY A 84 0.56 -5.59 -0.67
C GLY A 84 0.31 -5.76 0.82
N GLY A 85 1.32 -5.44 1.62
CA GLY A 85 1.20 -5.36 3.08
C GLY A 85 1.52 -6.64 3.86
N ILE A 86 2.42 -7.50 3.36
CA ILE A 86 3.01 -8.57 4.17
C ILE A 86 4.27 -8.03 4.85
N TYR A 87 4.27 -7.92 6.19
CA TYR A 87 5.48 -7.55 6.92
C TYR A 87 6.61 -8.54 6.65
N GLN A 88 7.81 -8.01 6.44
CA GLN A 88 9.01 -8.79 6.13
C GLN A 88 10.18 -8.33 7.00
N GLU A 89 11.24 -9.11 7.10
CA GLU A 89 12.42 -8.73 7.90
C GLU A 89 13.01 -7.37 7.47
N ARG A 90 13.02 -7.09 6.16
CA ARG A 90 13.45 -5.80 5.60
C ARG A 90 12.48 -4.65 5.88
N TYR A 91 11.17 -4.92 5.98
CA TYR A 91 10.12 -3.94 6.27
C TYR A 91 9.23 -4.46 7.41
N PRO A 92 9.73 -4.40 8.67
CA PRO A 92 9.00 -4.92 9.82
C PRO A 92 7.83 -4.02 10.19
N ALA A 93 6.93 -4.54 11.03
CA ALA A 93 5.85 -3.74 11.60
C ALA A 93 6.40 -2.48 12.29
N PRO A 94 5.84 -1.29 12.02
CA PRO A 94 6.35 -0.04 12.58
C PRO A 94 6.03 0.14 14.07
N GLU A 95 5.08 -0.64 14.61
CA GLU A 95 4.61 -0.56 15.99
C GLU A 95 4.37 -1.96 16.55
N ASN A 96 4.29 -2.07 17.88
CA ASN A 96 4.04 -3.32 18.60
C ASN A 96 2.98 -3.19 19.71
N LYS A 97 2.22 -2.09 19.75
CA LYS A 97 1.21 -1.80 20.77
C LYS A 97 -0.21 -1.81 20.18
N LYS A 98 -1.17 -2.42 20.87
CA LYS A 98 -2.57 -2.52 20.40
C LYS A 98 -3.33 -1.18 20.42
N GLU A 99 -2.87 -0.27 21.26
CA GLU A 99 -3.43 1.07 21.45
C GLU A 99 -3.03 2.04 20.33
N ILE A 100 -2.00 1.70 19.55
CA ILE A 100 -1.45 2.57 18.52
C ILE A 100 -2.04 2.22 17.16
N ASN A 101 -2.57 3.23 16.48
CA ASN A 101 -2.79 3.19 15.04
C ASN A 101 -1.78 4.16 14.40
N SER A 102 -0.90 3.69 13.53
CA SER A 102 0.05 4.59 12.87
C SER A 102 0.27 4.28 11.39
N ILE A 103 0.71 5.31 10.68
CA ILE A 103 1.21 5.26 9.30
C ILE A 103 2.61 5.87 9.34
N LYS A 104 3.61 5.13 8.86
CA LYS A 104 5.00 5.58 8.74
C LYS A 104 5.36 5.69 7.27
N ILE A 105 5.86 6.85 6.87
CA ILE A 105 6.34 7.13 5.53
C ILE A 105 7.87 6.97 5.51
N GLN A 106 8.42 6.54 4.38
CA GLN A 106 9.85 6.23 4.23
C GLN A 106 10.80 7.39 4.58
N ASP A 107 10.34 8.64 4.46
CA ASP A 107 11.14 9.84 4.77
C ASP A 107 11.25 10.10 6.28
N GLY A 108 10.49 9.38 7.10
CA GLY A 108 10.39 9.57 8.55
C GLY A 108 9.10 10.26 8.99
N THR A 109 8.25 10.73 8.06
CA THR A 109 6.93 11.28 8.39
C THR A 109 6.05 10.21 9.05
N ARG A 110 5.32 10.58 10.10
CA ARG A 110 4.46 9.68 10.88
C ARG A 110 3.11 10.32 11.19
N LEU A 111 2.04 9.58 10.96
CA LEU A 111 0.73 9.81 11.56
C LEU A 111 0.53 8.77 12.65
N LEU A 112 0.24 9.19 13.89
CA LEU A 112 0.02 8.28 14.99
C LEU A 112 -1.18 8.71 15.82
N TYR A 113 -2.07 7.76 16.11
CA TYR A 113 -3.12 7.91 17.09
C TYR A 113 -2.91 6.94 18.25
N ASP A 114 -2.72 7.49 19.45
CA ASP A 114 -2.64 6.76 20.71
C ASP A 114 -4.02 6.74 21.39
N LYS A 115 -4.65 5.55 21.42
CA LYS A 115 -6.00 5.37 22.00
C LYS A 115 -6.01 5.51 23.53
N GLU A 116 -4.90 5.23 24.21
CA GLU A 116 -4.80 5.32 25.67
C GLU A 116 -4.69 6.78 26.11
N LYS A 117 -3.91 7.58 25.37
CA LYS A 117 -3.72 9.01 25.65
C LYS A 117 -4.74 9.92 24.97
N HIS A 118 -5.59 9.37 24.11
CA HIS A 118 -6.49 10.13 23.23
C HIS A 118 -5.74 11.21 22.42
N HIS A 119 -4.59 10.86 21.86
CA HIS A 119 -3.66 11.82 21.25
C HIS A 119 -3.39 11.47 19.77
N LEU A 120 -3.65 12.43 18.88
CA LEU A 120 -3.23 12.39 17.47
C LEU A 120 -1.95 13.21 17.30
N GLU A 121 -0.90 12.57 16.81
CA GLU A 121 0.37 13.19 16.46
C GLU A 121 0.59 13.09 14.94
N ILE A 122 0.96 14.21 14.33
CA ILE A 122 1.37 14.29 12.92
C ILE A 122 2.76 14.91 12.90
N GLU A 123 3.77 14.08 12.70
CA GLU A 123 5.17 14.49 12.60
C GLU A 123 5.61 14.41 11.14
N VAL A 124 6.06 15.52 10.56
CA VAL A 124 6.52 15.58 9.17
C VAL A 124 7.95 16.09 9.08
N VAL A 125 8.67 15.68 8.04
CA VAL A 125 10.09 16.05 7.85
C VAL A 125 10.29 17.52 7.51
N ASP A 126 9.32 18.16 6.84
CA ASP A 126 9.48 19.53 6.33
C ASP A 126 8.26 20.43 6.56
N LYS A 127 7.09 20.07 6.01
CA LYS A 127 5.96 20.99 5.87
C LYS A 127 4.60 20.33 6.05
N ILE A 128 3.73 20.92 6.88
CA ILE A 128 2.29 20.62 6.96
C ILE A 128 1.51 21.74 6.28
N THR A 129 0.49 21.38 5.50
CA THR A 129 -0.40 22.36 4.86
C THR A 129 -1.85 21.89 4.95
N LEU A 130 -2.69 22.69 5.61
CA LEU A 130 -4.13 22.51 5.68
C LEU A 130 -4.80 23.60 4.84
N LYS A 131 -5.74 23.24 3.96
CA LYS A 131 -6.38 24.18 3.02
C LYS A 131 -7.88 24.00 3.00
N ALA A 132 -8.61 25.11 2.91
CA ALA A 132 -10.04 25.17 2.63
C ALA A 132 -10.31 26.36 1.69
N GLY A 133 -10.48 26.08 0.39
CA GLY A 133 -10.55 27.13 -0.63
C GLY A 133 -9.28 27.99 -0.66
N GLU A 134 -9.44 29.31 -0.49
CA GLU A 134 -8.32 30.28 -0.44
C GLU A 134 -7.64 30.37 0.93
N SER A 135 -8.24 29.79 1.97
CA SER A 135 -7.70 29.79 3.33
C SER A 135 -6.71 28.64 3.54
N SER A 136 -5.62 28.90 4.25
CA SER A 136 -4.60 27.89 4.56
C SER A 136 -3.89 28.11 5.89
N ILE A 137 -3.52 27.00 6.53
CA ILE A 137 -2.56 26.93 7.63
C ILE A 137 -1.34 26.19 7.11
N GLU A 138 -0.17 26.79 7.25
CA GLU A 138 1.10 26.21 6.85
C GLU A 138 2.05 26.19 8.04
N MET A 139 2.62 25.02 8.34
CA MET A 139 3.63 24.86 9.38
C MET A 139 4.91 24.30 8.75
N THR A 140 6.03 24.92 9.09
CA THR A 140 7.39 24.51 8.69
C THR A 140 8.31 24.55 9.90
N LYS A 141 9.56 24.11 9.73
CA LYS A 141 10.61 24.26 10.76
C LYS A 141 10.83 25.71 11.23
N LYS A 142 10.46 26.72 10.42
CA LYS A 142 10.69 28.14 10.71
C LYS A 142 9.52 28.84 11.39
N GLY A 143 8.34 28.22 11.43
CA GLY A 143 7.15 28.80 12.02
C GLY A 143 5.86 28.44 11.29
N ILE A 144 4.78 29.13 11.71
CA ILE A 144 3.42 28.90 11.26
C ILE A 144 2.92 30.14 10.50
N LYS A 145 2.34 29.93 9.33
CA LYS A 145 1.71 30.96 8.51
C LYS A 145 0.22 30.68 8.35
N LEU A 146 -0.60 31.68 8.69
CA LEU A 146 -2.05 31.66 8.51
C LEU A 146 -2.41 32.60 7.34
N LYS A 147 -3.22 32.11 6.41
CA LYS A 147 -3.75 32.91 5.29
C LYS A 147 -5.26 32.70 5.24
N ALA A 148 -6.03 33.79 5.38
CA ALA A 148 -7.48 33.79 5.22
C ALA A 148 -7.97 35.24 5.06
N LYS A 149 -9.22 35.43 4.62
CA LYS A 149 -9.88 36.76 4.60
C LYS A 149 -10.09 37.33 6.01
N ARG A 150 -10.27 36.45 7.00
CA ARG A 150 -10.44 36.75 8.43
C ARG A 150 -9.80 35.63 9.23
N ILE A 151 -9.08 35.97 10.30
CA ILE A 151 -8.50 35.02 11.26
C ILE A 151 -9.02 35.46 12.62
N ASP A 152 -9.83 34.62 13.25
CA ASP A 152 -10.31 34.83 14.61
C ASP A 152 -9.41 34.07 15.59
N LEU A 153 -8.86 34.77 16.57
CA LEU A 153 -8.09 34.20 17.69
C LEU A 153 -8.91 34.47 18.94
N ASN A 154 -9.45 33.41 19.54
CA ASN A 154 -10.26 33.47 20.76
C ASN A 154 -9.40 33.18 22.00
#